data_AF-A0AA39TD01-F1
#
_entry.id   AF-A0AA39TD01-F1
#
_cell.length_a   1.000
_cell.length_b   1.000
_cell.length_c   1.000
_cell.angle_alpha   90.00
_cell.angle_beta   90.00
_cell.angle_gamma   90.00
#
_symmetry.space_group_name_H-M   'P 1'
#
loop_
_entity.id
_entity.type
_entity.pdbx_description
1 polymer ?
#
loop_
_entity_poly.entity_id
_entity_poly.type
_entity_poly.pdbx_seq_one_letter_code
_entity_poly.pdbx_strand_id
1 'polypeptide(L)'
;MFVAICLDANNQVFPLAYGFGDIEDELSWTWFLNELKNAIGSLEDYMIISDRHLGIKAAIEKVYYNVPHGYCVFHMAQNIKNDYKRKDASLLFKQAWKAYRKSEFKEVMLEMMKVNRVAFQDLMNVGPERFMKKPSTDFCVDCYKTTNWVEAYSGTIFPIGHPSEWTIPGDVRSRVVHSPPFRVQAGRPKKKRFKSAGEHINGKTINCTICGKSDHN
;
A
#
# COMPACT_ATOMS: atom_id res chain seq x y z
N MET A 1 -10.36 -6.46 -22.23
CA MET A 1 -10.52 -5.29 -21.33
C MET A 1 -9.28 -5.22 -20.46
N PHE A 2 -8.58 -4.10 -20.48
CA PHE A 2 -7.40 -3.82 -19.68
C PHE A 2 -7.78 -2.95 -18.49
N VAL A 3 -7.14 -3.17 -17.35
CA VAL A 3 -7.35 -2.37 -16.14
C VAL A 3 -5.99 -2.10 -15.52
N ALA A 4 -5.73 -0.83 -15.23
CA ALA A 4 -4.61 -0.40 -14.40
C ALA A 4 -5.16 -0.01 -13.03
N ILE A 5 -4.58 -0.57 -11.98
CA ILE A 5 -4.84 -0.20 -10.58
C ILE A 5 -3.55 0.34 -9.97
N CYS A 6 -3.69 1.27 -9.04
CA CYS A 6 -2.56 1.81 -8.29
C CYS A 6 -2.76 1.54 -6.79
N LEU A 7 -1.64 1.48 -6.06
CA LEU A 7 -1.61 1.43 -4.61
C LEU A 7 -1.14 2.78 -4.08
N ASP A 8 -1.88 3.36 -3.16
CA ASP A 8 -1.42 4.54 -2.44
C ASP A 8 -0.46 4.16 -1.30
N ALA A 9 0.10 5.17 -0.64
CA ALA A 9 1.01 4.99 0.50
C ALA A 9 0.37 4.27 1.71
N ASN A 10 -0.96 4.17 1.75
CA ASN A 10 -1.72 3.46 2.79
C ASN A 10 -2.12 2.03 2.34
N ASN A 11 -1.54 1.51 1.26
CA ASN A 11 -1.89 0.23 0.63
C ASN A 11 -3.36 0.14 0.18
N GLN A 12 -4.01 1.27 -0.11
CA GLN A 12 -5.35 1.29 -0.67
C GLN A 12 -5.28 1.17 -2.19
N VAL A 13 -6.14 0.30 -2.73
CA VAL A 13 -6.26 0.09 -4.17
C VAL A 13 -7.23 1.12 -4.74
N PHE A 14 -6.83 1.81 -5.80
CA PHE A 14 -7.74 2.63 -6.59
C PHE A 14 -7.57 2.38 -8.10
N PRO A 15 -8.68 2.40 -8.87
CA PRO A 15 -8.62 2.26 -10.31
C PRO A 15 -7.96 3.50 -10.93
N LEU A 16 -6.97 3.27 -11.79
CA LEU A 16 -6.20 4.33 -12.45
C LEU A 16 -6.66 4.56 -13.89
N ALA A 17 -6.82 3.47 -14.64
CA ALA A 17 -7.30 3.51 -16.02
C ALA A 17 -7.96 2.19 -16.41
N TYR A 18 -8.82 2.23 -17.44
CA TYR A 18 -9.33 1.06 -18.12
C TYR A 18 -9.26 1.27 -19.62
N GLY A 19 -9.14 0.17 -20.37
CA GLY A 19 -9.07 0.19 -21.83
C GLY A 19 -9.78 -1.01 -22.43
N PHE A 20 -10.30 -0.85 -23.64
CA PHE A 20 -10.88 -1.94 -24.41
C PHE A 20 -9.93 -2.24 -25.57
N GLY A 21 -9.48 -3.48 -25.65
CA GLY A 21 -8.72 -3.99 -26.78
C GLY A 21 -9.30 -5.31 -27.22
N ASP A 22 -9.01 -5.67 -28.46
CA ASP A 22 -9.61 -6.81 -29.15
C ASP A 22 -9.04 -8.14 -28.63
N ILE A 23 -7.74 -8.16 -28.26
CA ILE A 23 -7.00 -9.36 -27.85
C ILE A 23 -5.91 -9.00 -26.83
N GLU A 24 -5.44 -9.99 -26.07
CA GLU A 24 -4.34 -9.81 -25.10
C GLU A 24 -2.96 -10.03 -25.74
N ASP A 25 -2.65 -9.27 -26.78
CA ASP A 25 -1.38 -9.36 -27.52
C ASP A 25 -0.44 -8.16 -27.27
N GLU A 26 0.79 -8.23 -27.77
CA GLU A 26 1.78 -7.16 -27.60
C GLU A 26 1.25 -5.82 -28.12
N LEU A 27 0.56 -5.81 -29.25
CA LEU A 27 0.05 -4.58 -29.88
C LEU A 27 -0.97 -3.88 -28.98
N SER A 28 -1.97 -4.63 -28.50
CA SER A 28 -3.04 -4.09 -27.66
C SER A 28 -2.51 -3.62 -26.30
N TRP A 29 -1.57 -4.37 -25.70
CA TRP A 29 -0.91 -3.96 -24.47
C TRP A 29 -0.01 -2.74 -24.68
N THR A 30 0.71 -2.66 -25.79
CA THR A 30 1.56 -1.51 -26.11
C THR A 30 0.73 -0.24 -26.27
N TRP A 31 -0.41 -0.33 -26.96
CA TRP A 31 -1.34 0.79 -27.09
C TRP A 31 -1.83 1.23 -25.70
N PHE A 32 -2.38 0.32 -24.90
CA PHE A 32 -2.91 0.66 -23.57
C PHE A 32 -1.86 1.28 -22.65
N LEU A 33 -0.64 0.73 -22.65
CA LEU A 33 0.45 1.22 -21.82
C LEU A 33 0.96 2.60 -22.26
N ASN A 34 0.94 2.92 -23.56
CA ASN A 34 1.26 4.26 -24.05
C ASN A 34 0.20 5.28 -23.64
N GLU A 35 -1.09 4.95 -23.79
CA GLU A 35 -2.17 5.82 -23.33
C GLU A 35 -2.09 6.06 -21.83
N LEU A 36 -1.81 5.01 -21.05
CA LEU A 36 -1.59 5.13 -19.62
C LEU A 36 -0.41 6.07 -19.33
N LYS A 37 0.73 5.90 -20.02
CA LYS A 37 1.93 6.73 -19.83
C LYS A 37 1.66 8.20 -20.13
N ASN A 38 0.91 8.47 -21.20
CA ASN A 38 0.49 9.82 -21.58
C ASN A 38 -0.41 10.46 -20.51
N ALA A 39 -1.30 9.68 -19.90
CA ALA A 39 -2.22 10.15 -18.87
C ALA A 39 -1.54 10.43 -17.52
N ILE A 40 -0.61 9.56 -17.09
CA ILE A 40 0.08 9.70 -15.79
C ILE A 40 1.30 10.62 -15.84
N GLY A 41 1.86 10.86 -17.03
CA GLY A 41 3.07 11.66 -17.21
C GLY A 41 4.34 10.94 -16.73
N SER A 42 5.36 11.73 -16.41
CA SER A 42 6.63 11.20 -15.88
C SER A 42 6.55 11.13 -14.36
N LEU A 43 6.38 9.93 -13.83
CA LEU A 43 6.51 9.66 -12.40
C LEU A 43 7.94 9.20 -12.09
N GLU A 44 8.48 9.67 -10.98
CA GLU A 44 9.68 9.10 -10.37
C GLU A 44 9.25 8.00 -9.38
N ASP A 45 10.06 6.96 -9.21
CA ASP A 45 9.92 5.93 -8.17
C ASP A 45 8.62 5.10 -8.15
N TYR A 46 8.27 4.48 -9.29
CA TYR A 46 7.21 3.46 -9.34
C TYR A 46 7.67 2.13 -9.94
N MET A 47 6.90 1.08 -9.70
CA MET A 47 7.08 -0.25 -10.27
C MET A 47 5.78 -0.69 -10.95
N ILE A 48 5.91 -1.37 -12.08
CA ILE A 48 4.77 -2.01 -12.74
C ILE A 48 4.70 -3.46 -12.27
N ILE A 49 3.50 -3.90 -11.87
CA ILE A 49 3.21 -5.30 -11.55
C ILE A 49 2.13 -5.80 -12.50
N SER A 50 2.40 -6.88 -13.23
CA SER A 50 1.47 -7.43 -14.22
C SER A 50 1.42 -8.95 -14.21
N ASP A 51 0.51 -9.55 -14.97
CA ASP A 51 0.63 -10.98 -15.29
C ASP A 51 1.90 -11.25 -16.13
N ARG A 52 2.35 -12.51 -16.12
CA ARG A 52 3.48 -13.06 -16.88
C ARG A 52 3.07 -13.47 -18.30
N HIS A 53 2.19 -12.70 -18.95
CA HIS A 53 1.85 -12.93 -20.35
C HIS A 53 2.94 -12.35 -21.26
N LEU A 54 3.32 -13.07 -22.32
CA LEU A 54 4.42 -12.66 -23.22
C LEU A 54 4.16 -11.30 -23.87
N GLY A 55 2.91 -11.05 -24.31
CA GLY A 55 2.51 -9.77 -24.90
C GLY A 55 2.63 -8.60 -23.91
N ILE A 56 2.28 -8.82 -22.63
CA ILE A 56 2.42 -7.80 -21.59
C ILE A 56 3.90 -7.49 -21.35
N LYS A 57 4.72 -8.54 -21.21
CA LYS A 57 6.16 -8.40 -20.97
C LYS A 57 6.81 -7.57 -22.09
N ALA A 58 6.56 -7.93 -23.35
CA ALA A 58 7.10 -7.23 -24.51
C ALA A 58 6.66 -5.75 -24.55
N ALA A 59 5.37 -5.50 -24.28
CA ALA A 59 4.83 -4.14 -24.23
C ALA A 59 5.44 -3.27 -23.11
N ILE A 60 5.64 -3.85 -21.92
CA ILE A 60 6.31 -3.15 -20.79
C ILE A 60 7.76 -2.84 -21.13
N GLU A 61 8.51 -3.81 -21.66
CA GLU A 61 9.91 -3.61 -22.06
C GLU A 61 10.06 -2.53 -23.15
N LYS A 62 9.01 -2.30 -23.95
CA LYS A 62 8.96 -1.25 -24.98
C LYS A 62 8.56 0.13 -24.44
N VAL A 63 7.49 0.21 -23.65
CA VAL A 63 6.90 1.50 -23.20
C VAL A 63 7.55 2.02 -21.92
N TYR A 64 7.92 1.11 -21.02
CA TYR A 64 8.43 1.38 -19.68
C TYR A 64 9.80 0.72 -19.45
N TYR A 65 10.68 0.80 -20.46
CA TYR A 65 12.00 0.15 -20.49
C TYR A 65 12.91 0.48 -19.28
N ASN A 66 12.71 1.63 -18.64
CA ASN A 66 13.47 2.11 -17.48
C ASN A 66 12.75 1.91 -16.14
N VAL A 67 11.56 1.33 -16.14
CA VAL A 67 10.76 1.12 -14.92
C VAL A 67 10.91 -0.32 -14.45
N PRO A 68 11.17 -0.55 -13.15
CA PRO A 68 11.18 -1.90 -12.60
C PRO A 68 9.85 -2.62 -12.86
N HIS A 69 9.94 -3.87 -13.30
CA HIS A 69 8.77 -4.70 -13.61
C HIS A 69 8.76 -5.98 -12.77
N GLY A 70 7.70 -6.15 -11.99
CA GLY A 70 7.41 -7.36 -11.23
C GLY A 70 6.23 -8.15 -11.80
N TYR A 71 6.14 -9.42 -11.43
CA TYR A 71 5.02 -10.29 -11.78
C TYR A 71 4.03 -10.39 -10.63
N CYS A 72 2.75 -10.35 -10.96
CA CYS A 72 1.65 -10.44 -10.03
C CYS A 72 1.62 -11.84 -9.41
N VAL A 73 1.84 -11.90 -8.09
CA VAL A 73 1.86 -13.16 -7.35
C VAL A 73 0.53 -13.91 -7.41
N PHE A 74 -0.59 -13.19 -7.48
CA PHE A 74 -1.90 -13.86 -7.61
C PHE A 74 -1.97 -14.66 -8.92
N HIS A 75 -1.63 -14.04 -10.05
CA HIS A 75 -1.61 -14.70 -11.36
C HIS A 75 -0.53 -15.77 -11.42
N MET A 76 0.69 -15.51 -10.94
CA MET A 76 1.74 -16.53 -10.87
C MET A 76 1.31 -17.76 -10.07
N ALA A 77 0.67 -17.57 -8.91
CA ALA A 77 0.16 -18.67 -8.11
C ALA A 77 -0.94 -19.45 -8.83
N GLN A 78 -1.77 -18.76 -9.62
CA GLN A 78 -2.81 -19.38 -10.43
C GLN A 78 -2.21 -20.18 -11.60
N ASN A 79 -1.17 -19.66 -12.25
CA ASN A 79 -0.41 -20.36 -13.28
C ASN A 79 0.25 -21.62 -12.70
N ILE A 80 0.89 -21.54 -11.54
CA ILE A 80 1.45 -22.73 -10.85
C ILE A 80 0.35 -23.79 -10.60
N LYS A 81 -0.81 -23.36 -10.11
CA LYS A 81 -1.93 -24.25 -9.85
C LYS A 81 -2.41 -24.92 -11.14
N ASN A 82 -2.46 -24.19 -12.24
CA ASN A 82 -3.04 -24.62 -13.50
C ASN A 82 -2.06 -25.43 -14.36
N ASP A 83 -0.80 -25.03 -14.44
CA ASP A 83 0.21 -25.61 -15.33
C ASP A 83 0.73 -26.92 -14.76
N TYR A 84 1.07 -26.93 -13.47
CA TYR A 84 1.57 -28.13 -12.81
C TYR A 84 0.47 -28.96 -12.14
N LYS A 85 -0.79 -28.49 -12.14
CA LYS A 85 -1.93 -29.15 -11.46
C LYS A 85 -1.68 -29.37 -9.96
N ARG A 86 -0.92 -28.48 -9.30
CA ARG A 86 -0.50 -28.60 -7.89
C ARG A 86 -0.96 -27.42 -7.04
N LYS A 87 -2.04 -27.63 -6.29
CA LYS A 87 -2.61 -26.61 -5.38
C LYS A 87 -1.71 -26.36 -4.16
N ASP A 88 -1.07 -27.40 -3.64
CA ASP A 88 -0.08 -27.34 -2.57
C ASP A 88 1.13 -26.47 -2.94
N ALA A 89 1.68 -26.65 -4.16
CA ALA A 89 2.77 -25.81 -4.67
C ALA A 89 2.34 -24.34 -4.82
N SER A 90 1.12 -24.08 -5.29
CA SER A 90 0.54 -22.73 -5.37
C SER A 90 0.39 -22.07 -3.99
N LEU A 91 0.01 -22.84 -2.96
CA LEU A 91 -0.09 -22.35 -1.59
C LEU A 91 1.29 -22.02 -0.99
N LEU A 92 2.28 -22.89 -1.18
CA LEU A 92 3.66 -22.66 -0.75
C LEU A 92 4.25 -21.43 -1.43
N PHE A 93 4.00 -21.23 -2.73
CA PHE A 93 4.42 -20.01 -3.41
C PHE A 93 3.80 -18.74 -2.81
N LYS A 94 2.48 -18.76 -2.52
CA LYS A 94 1.80 -17.64 -1.85
C LYS A 94 2.36 -17.40 -0.43
N GLN A 95 2.75 -18.45 0.27
CA GLN A 95 3.40 -18.36 1.58
C GLN A 95 4.79 -17.75 1.46
N ALA A 96 5.61 -18.19 0.50
CA ALA A 96 6.92 -17.62 0.24
C ALA A 96 6.82 -16.13 -0.08
N TRP A 97 5.87 -15.70 -0.92
CA TRP A 97 5.66 -14.28 -1.20
C TRP A 97 5.31 -13.44 0.03
N LYS A 98 4.56 -14.02 0.99
CA LYS A 98 4.19 -13.32 2.22
C LYS A 98 5.38 -13.14 3.18
N ALA A 99 6.44 -13.94 3.03
CA ALA A 99 7.62 -13.89 3.87
C ALA A 99 8.26 -12.49 3.80
N TYR A 100 8.58 -11.94 4.97
CA TYR A 100 9.23 -10.63 5.05
C TYR A 100 10.76 -10.77 5.06
N ARG A 101 11.27 -11.89 5.57
CA ARG A 101 12.70 -12.17 5.66
C ARG A 101 13.14 -13.05 4.50
N LYS A 102 14.32 -12.75 3.94
CA LYS A 102 14.95 -13.59 2.90
C LYS A 102 15.17 -15.04 3.35
N SER A 103 15.46 -15.27 4.64
CA SER A 103 15.61 -16.62 5.21
C SER A 103 14.31 -17.41 5.18
N GLU A 104 13.21 -16.81 5.64
CA GLU A 104 11.87 -17.40 5.64
C GLU A 104 11.40 -17.68 4.21
N PHE A 105 11.60 -16.73 3.28
CA PHE A 105 11.33 -16.96 1.86
C PHE A 105 12.08 -18.21 1.35
N LYS A 106 13.38 -18.32 1.66
CA LYS A 106 14.22 -19.43 1.22
C LYS A 106 13.75 -20.77 1.80
N GLU A 107 13.39 -20.81 3.08
CA GLU A 107 12.87 -22.01 3.73
C GLU A 107 11.60 -22.53 3.02
N VAL A 108 10.63 -21.66 2.78
CA VAL A 108 9.37 -22.03 2.12
C VAL A 108 9.61 -22.43 0.66
N MET A 109 10.52 -21.76 -0.06
CA MET A 109 10.88 -22.14 -1.43
C MET A 109 11.56 -23.52 -1.49
N LEU A 110 12.37 -23.88 -0.48
CA LEU A 110 12.96 -25.22 -0.38
C LEU A 110 11.90 -26.29 -0.06
N GLU A 111 10.86 -25.96 0.71
CA GLU A 111 9.71 -26.85 0.89
C GLU A 111 8.96 -27.05 -0.43
N MET A 112 8.72 -25.98 -1.18
CA MET A 112 8.11 -26.06 -2.50
C MET A 112 8.92 -26.94 -3.45
N MET A 113 10.25 -26.87 -3.42
CA MET A 113 11.13 -27.74 -4.22
C MET A 113 10.90 -29.22 -3.95
N LYS A 114 10.68 -29.60 -2.67
CA LYS A 114 10.38 -30.99 -2.29
C LYS A 114 9.03 -31.45 -2.84
N VAL A 115 8.05 -30.55 -2.89
CA VAL A 115 6.67 -30.81 -3.32
C VAL A 115 6.56 -30.85 -4.85
N ASN A 116 7.20 -29.91 -5.53
CA ASN A 116 7.21 -29.78 -6.97
C ASN A 116 8.50 -29.07 -7.46
N ARG A 117 9.50 -29.88 -7.78
CA ARG A 117 10.81 -29.42 -8.25
C ARG A 117 10.74 -28.64 -9.57
N VAL A 118 9.83 -29.02 -10.48
CA VAL A 118 9.70 -28.36 -11.79
C VAL A 118 9.19 -26.95 -11.62
N ALA A 119 8.10 -26.77 -10.86
CA ALA A 119 7.56 -25.46 -10.55
C ALA A 119 8.57 -24.57 -9.81
N PHE A 120 9.33 -25.14 -8.88
CA PHE A 120 10.43 -24.44 -8.22
C PHE A 120 11.48 -23.96 -9.24
N GLN A 121 11.95 -24.84 -10.13
CA GLN A 121 12.97 -24.48 -11.11
C GLN A 121 12.48 -23.38 -12.06
N ASP A 122 11.24 -23.47 -12.52
CA ASP A 122 10.66 -22.47 -13.41
C ASP A 122 10.54 -21.11 -12.73
N LEU A 123 10.16 -21.06 -11.44
CA LEU A 123 10.20 -19.84 -10.64
C LEU A 123 11.61 -19.29 -10.47
N MET A 124 12.61 -20.15 -10.29
CA MET A 124 13.99 -19.71 -10.17
C MET A 124 14.54 -19.14 -11.47
N ASN A 125 14.12 -19.71 -12.61
CA ASN A 125 14.44 -19.19 -13.94
C ASN A 125 13.73 -17.85 -14.23
N VAL A 126 12.58 -17.58 -13.60
CA VAL A 126 11.92 -16.25 -13.67
C VAL A 126 12.75 -15.18 -12.97
N GLY A 127 13.47 -15.55 -11.92
CA GLY A 127 14.20 -14.62 -11.06
C GLY A 127 13.35 -14.18 -9.86
N PRO A 128 13.77 -14.49 -8.61
CA PRO A 128 13.06 -14.09 -7.39
C PRO A 128 12.79 -12.61 -7.28
N GLU A 129 13.67 -11.76 -7.78
CA GLU A 129 13.53 -10.30 -7.77
C GLU A 129 12.27 -9.80 -8.47
N ARG A 130 11.68 -10.61 -9.36
CA ARG A 130 10.45 -10.29 -10.08
C ARG A 130 9.19 -10.53 -9.25
N PHE A 131 9.24 -11.34 -8.19
CA PHE A 131 8.05 -11.70 -7.42
C PHE A 131 8.24 -11.69 -5.91
N MET A 132 9.47 -11.66 -5.40
CA MET A 132 9.77 -11.55 -3.98
C MET A 132 9.29 -10.19 -3.48
N LYS A 133 8.61 -10.19 -2.35
CA LYS A 133 8.20 -8.97 -1.68
C LYS A 133 9.45 -8.16 -1.33
N LYS A 134 9.59 -6.98 -1.94
CA LYS A 134 10.63 -6.03 -1.54
C LYS A 134 10.17 -5.31 -0.27
N PRO A 135 11.05 -5.16 0.74
CA PRO A 135 10.72 -4.37 1.92
C PRO A 135 10.49 -2.90 1.50
N SER A 136 9.59 -2.19 2.19
CA SER A 136 9.30 -0.78 1.89
C SER A 136 10.55 0.11 1.98
N THR A 137 11.54 -0.30 2.78
CA THR A 137 12.84 0.35 2.92
C THR A 137 13.65 0.41 1.63
N ASP A 138 13.44 -0.52 0.70
CA ASP A 138 14.11 -0.52 -0.61
C ASP A 138 13.57 0.59 -1.54
N PHE A 139 12.39 1.12 -1.24
CA PHE A 139 11.75 2.23 -1.95
C PHE A 139 11.68 3.51 -1.11
N CYS A 140 12.31 3.50 0.07
CA CYS A 140 12.33 4.64 0.97
C CYS A 140 13.45 5.58 0.53
N VAL A 141 13.12 6.85 0.26
CA VAL A 141 14.11 7.91 -0.02
C VAL A 141 15.14 7.93 1.11
N ASP A 142 16.42 8.11 0.78
CA ASP A 142 17.53 7.98 1.72
C ASP A 142 17.33 8.77 3.02
N CYS A 143 16.76 9.98 2.93
CA CYS A 143 16.48 10.83 4.09
C CYS A 143 15.52 10.22 5.14
N TYR A 144 14.72 9.22 4.76
CA TYR A 144 13.83 8.49 5.67
C TYR A 144 14.40 7.14 6.14
N LYS A 145 15.61 6.75 5.71
CA LYS A 145 16.27 5.54 6.22
C LYS A 145 16.66 5.74 7.68
N THR A 146 16.48 4.69 8.48
CA THR A 146 16.82 4.70 9.92
C THR A 146 18.27 5.11 10.14
N THR A 147 19.20 4.75 9.24
CA THR A 147 20.61 5.16 9.31
C THR A 147 20.76 6.67 9.31
N ASN A 148 20.05 7.37 8.42
CA ASN A 148 20.14 8.82 8.26
C ASN A 148 19.46 9.53 9.43
N TRP A 149 18.37 8.97 9.98
CA TRP A 149 17.78 9.44 11.22
C TRP A 149 18.73 9.26 12.40
N VAL A 150 19.36 8.10 12.55
CA VAL A 150 20.34 7.85 13.62
C VAL A 150 21.53 8.81 13.49
N GLU A 151 22.01 9.05 12.27
CA GLU A 151 23.10 9.99 12.00
C GLU A 151 22.70 11.44 12.30
N ALA A 152 21.51 11.89 11.87
CA ALA A 152 21.00 13.23 12.14
C ALA A 152 20.89 13.53 13.64
N TYR A 153 20.58 12.50 14.44
CA TYR A 153 20.46 12.56 15.90
C TYR A 153 21.71 12.06 16.63
N SER A 154 22.79 11.74 15.91
CA SER A 154 24.05 11.29 16.52
C SER A 154 24.77 12.44 17.25
N GLY A 155 24.50 13.68 16.83
CA GLY A 155 24.98 14.88 17.51
C GLY A 155 24.32 15.07 18.88
N THR A 156 25.02 15.74 19.79
CA THR A 156 24.44 16.15 21.06
C THR A 156 23.37 17.22 20.80
N ILE A 157 22.11 16.89 21.06
CA ILE A 157 21.03 17.89 21.10
C ILE A 157 21.13 18.60 22.43
N PHE A 158 21.62 19.84 22.41
CA PHE A 158 21.57 20.68 23.58
C PHE A 158 20.11 21.07 23.85
N PRO A 159 19.64 20.98 25.11
CA PRO A 159 18.32 21.50 25.45
C PRO A 159 18.27 22.97 25.07
N ILE A 160 17.15 23.39 24.49
CA ILE A 160 16.93 24.80 24.21
C ILE A 160 16.89 25.53 25.56
N GLY A 161 17.78 26.52 25.73
CA GLY A 161 17.86 27.35 26.93
C GLY A 161 16.59 28.15 27.19
N HIS A 162 16.52 28.86 28.32
CA HIS A 162 15.33 29.66 28.64
C HIS A 162 15.12 30.74 27.56
N PRO A 163 13.87 31.06 27.14
CA PRO A 163 13.62 32.06 26.07
C PRO A 163 14.26 33.44 26.31
N SER A 164 14.54 33.79 27.57
CA SER A 164 15.25 35.03 27.94
C SER A 164 16.70 35.07 27.47
N GLU A 165 17.33 33.92 27.22
CA GLU A 165 18.71 33.77 26.78
C GLU A 165 18.82 33.83 25.24
N TRP A 166 17.69 33.83 24.53
CA TRP A 166 17.68 33.76 23.08
C TRP A 166 17.97 35.13 22.47
N THR A 167 18.99 35.21 21.63
CA THR A 167 19.23 36.38 20.80
C THR A 167 18.39 36.26 19.52
N ILE A 168 17.18 36.82 19.55
CA ILE A 168 16.23 36.78 18.42
C ILE A 168 16.43 38.02 17.55
N PRO A 169 16.87 37.89 16.28
CA PRO A 169 16.97 39.02 15.35
C PRO A 169 15.64 39.77 15.21
N GLY A 170 15.72 41.10 15.04
CA GLY A 170 14.53 41.96 15.02
C GLY A 170 13.53 41.60 13.91
N ASP A 171 14.01 41.15 12.75
CA ASP A 171 13.19 40.68 11.65
C ASP A 171 12.40 39.43 12.04
N VAL A 172 13.02 38.46 12.74
CA VAL A 172 12.35 37.24 13.22
C VAL A 172 11.33 37.57 14.31
N ARG A 173 11.66 38.47 15.25
CA ARG A 173 10.72 38.90 16.31
C ARG A 173 9.47 39.59 15.72
N SER A 174 9.61 40.23 14.57
CA SER A 174 8.49 40.89 13.88
C SER A 174 7.64 39.97 13.01
N ARG A 175 8.09 38.73 12.74
CA ARG A 175 7.33 37.76 11.93
C ARG A 175 6.15 37.22 12.73
N VAL A 176 4.94 37.57 12.31
CA VAL A 176 3.71 36.93 12.80
C VAL A 176 3.45 35.68 11.95
N VAL A 177 3.72 34.51 12.51
CA VAL A 177 3.40 33.23 11.86
C VAL A 177 1.97 32.85 12.23
N HIS A 178 1.05 33.02 11.30
CA HIS A 178 -0.32 32.55 11.49
C HIS A 178 -0.39 31.03 11.36
N SER A 179 -1.22 30.40 12.18
CA SER A 179 -1.55 28.99 11.99
C SER A 179 -2.13 28.80 10.58
N PRO A 180 -1.84 27.67 9.91
CA PRO A 180 -2.48 27.35 8.64
C PRO A 180 -4.01 27.45 8.78
N PRO A 181 -4.72 27.98 7.77
CA PRO A 181 -6.17 28.10 7.82
C PRO A 181 -6.80 26.71 8.04
N PHE A 182 -7.27 26.48 9.27
CA PHE A 182 -7.88 25.23 9.67
C PHE A 182 -9.34 25.20 9.21
N ARG A 183 -9.64 24.37 8.21
CA ARG A 183 -11.02 23.98 7.93
C ARG A 183 -11.39 22.80 8.80
N VAL A 184 -12.32 23.01 9.74
CA VAL A 184 -13.05 21.92 10.36
C VAL A 184 -13.78 21.19 9.23
N GLN A 185 -13.31 19.98 8.87
CA GLN A 185 -14.08 19.13 7.97
C GLN A 185 -15.45 18.90 8.61
N ALA A 186 -16.52 18.96 7.81
CA ALA A 186 -17.85 18.64 8.28
C ALA A 186 -17.79 17.25 8.93
N GLY A 187 -17.83 17.21 10.26
CA GLY A 187 -17.75 15.97 11.00
C GLY A 187 -18.89 15.06 10.53
N ARG A 188 -18.64 13.74 10.54
CA ARG A 188 -19.68 12.74 10.31
C ARG A 188 -20.93 13.17 11.08
N PRO A 189 -22.12 13.25 10.44
CA PRO A 189 -23.35 13.57 11.15
C PRO A 189 -23.43 12.68 12.37
N LYS A 190 -23.57 13.28 13.56
CA LYS A 190 -23.70 12.53 14.80
C LYS A 190 -24.93 11.63 14.65
N LYS A 191 -24.74 10.38 14.24
CA LYS A 191 -25.76 9.35 14.37
C LYS A 191 -26.07 9.28 15.87
N LYS A 192 -27.36 9.26 16.24
CA LYS A 192 -27.80 9.16 17.64
C LYS A 192 -26.88 8.18 18.37
N ARG A 193 -26.10 8.69 19.32
CA ARG A 193 -25.20 7.89 20.14
C ARG A 193 -26.03 6.79 20.79
N PHE A 194 -25.65 5.53 20.58
CA PHE A 194 -26.20 4.44 21.38
C PHE A 194 -25.64 4.61 22.80
N LYS A 195 -26.54 4.87 23.75
CA LYS A 195 -26.19 5.10 25.15
C LYS A 195 -25.73 3.80 25.79
N SER A 196 -24.70 3.88 26.62
CA SER A 196 -24.29 2.75 27.46
C SER A 196 -25.24 2.57 28.65
N ALA A 197 -25.31 1.37 29.23
CA ALA A 197 -26.29 0.97 30.25
C ALA A 197 -26.30 1.79 31.56
N GLY A 198 -25.40 2.78 31.73
CA GLY A 198 -25.31 3.65 32.91
C GLY A 198 -25.45 5.16 32.63
N GLU A 199 -25.77 5.58 31.40
CA GLU A 199 -26.02 7.00 31.11
C GLU A 199 -27.43 7.42 31.59
N HIS A 200 -27.54 7.79 32.87
CA HIS A 200 -28.78 8.31 33.44
C HIS A 200 -29.07 9.73 32.91
N ILE A 201 -30.29 9.94 32.43
CA ILE A 201 -30.78 11.27 32.06
C ILE A 201 -31.25 11.94 33.35
N ASN A 202 -30.54 12.98 33.79
CA ASN A 202 -31.14 13.91 34.75
C ASN A 202 -32.34 14.59 34.06
N GLY A 203 -33.55 14.25 34.50
CA GLY A 203 -34.72 15.11 34.36
C GLY A 203 -35.80 14.76 33.35
N LYS A 204 -36.17 13.49 33.14
CA LYS A 204 -37.52 13.16 32.62
C LYS A 204 -38.14 11.98 33.36
N THR A 205 -39.12 12.26 34.20
CA THR A 205 -40.04 11.27 34.76
C THR A 205 -40.88 10.71 33.61
N ILE A 206 -40.84 9.39 33.42
CA ILE A 206 -41.68 8.70 32.45
C ILE A 206 -42.95 8.29 33.20
N ASN A 207 -44.10 8.78 32.73
CA ASN A 207 -45.40 8.44 33.28
C ASN A 207 -46.03 7.33 32.44
N CYS A 208 -46.67 6.36 33.09
CA CYS A 208 -47.40 5.30 32.40
C CYS A 208 -48.47 5.90 31.49
N THR A 209 -48.52 5.49 30.22
CA THR A 209 -49.48 6.01 29.23
C THR A 209 -50.93 5.61 29.53
N ILE A 210 -51.14 4.64 30.42
CA ILE A 210 -52.47 4.14 30.80
C ILE A 210 -52.99 4.84 32.06
N CYS A 211 -52.16 5.03 33.09
CA CYS A 211 -52.61 5.58 34.38
C CYS A 211 -52.01 6.94 34.76
N GLY A 212 -51.00 7.42 34.03
CA GLY A 212 -50.38 8.73 34.21
C GLY A 212 -49.46 8.88 35.44
N LYS A 213 -49.26 7.84 36.26
CA LYS A 213 -48.38 7.88 37.44
C LYS A 213 -46.95 7.47 37.09
N SER A 214 -45.99 7.99 37.84
CA SER A 214 -44.55 7.70 37.72
C SER A 214 -44.09 6.85 38.90
N ASP A 215 -44.22 5.52 38.81
CA ASP A 215 -43.54 4.56 39.70
C ASP A 215 -43.70 3.09 39.24
N HIS A 216 -44.18 2.87 38.01
CA HIS A 216 -44.19 1.56 37.37
C HIS A 216 -44.20 1.74 35.85
N ASN A 217 -43.59 0.77 35.16
CA ASN A 217 -43.75 0.59 33.73
C ASN A 217 -44.90 -0.37 33.46
#